data_AF-A0A1V8TPF0-F1
#
_entry.id   AF-A0A1V8TPF0-F1
#
_cell.length_a   1.000
_cell.length_b   1.000
_cell.length_c   1.000
_cell.angle_alpha   90.00
_cell.angle_beta   90.00
_cell.angle_gamma   90.00
#
_symmetry.space_group_name_H-M   'P 1'
#
loop_
_entity.id
_entity.type
_entity.pdbx_description
1 polymer ?
#
loop_
_entity_poly.entity_id
_entity_poly.type
_entity_poly.pdbx_seq_one_letter_code
_entity_poly.pdbx_strand_id
1 'polypeptide(L)'
;MASSSEPSDFPAGITSALDQYYYLRFRAMMKLNDEDEEKAFDVARELHRDPELPLLYIARCHMILSCDEADAFFLQHAQEAVRVVNEDCRAVVKENDFPQDQYEEALRLLDEAKAEAVEKARLRDEELASIAEDEAVDGKGSGEVDVAGVVAGVADEGSRSKEV
;
A
#
# COMPACT_ATOMS: atom_id res chain seq x y z
N MET A 1 1.29 7.91 56.00
CA MET A 1 0.45 7.52 54.85
C MET A 1 1.38 6.92 53.82
N ALA A 2 1.29 5.61 53.58
CA ALA A 2 2.06 4.96 52.54
C ALA A 2 1.32 5.17 51.23
N SER A 3 1.88 5.97 50.32
CA SER A 3 1.40 6.09 48.95
C SER A 3 1.71 4.76 48.26
N SER A 4 0.73 3.86 48.16
CA SER A 4 0.85 2.67 47.34
C SER A 4 0.74 3.10 45.89
N SER A 5 1.88 3.43 45.28
CA SER A 5 1.98 3.52 43.83
C SER A 5 1.81 2.11 43.28
N GLU A 6 0.63 1.81 42.75
CA GLU A 6 0.43 0.58 41.98
C GLU A 6 1.48 0.55 40.86
N PRO A 7 2.11 -0.61 40.62
CA PRO A 7 3.06 -0.74 39.53
C PRO A 7 2.31 -0.48 38.21
N SER A 8 2.85 0.45 37.42
CA SER A 8 2.32 0.79 36.11
C SER A 8 2.33 -0.43 35.19
N ASP A 9 1.20 -0.74 34.55
CA ASP A 9 1.08 -1.79 33.51
C ASP A 9 1.85 -1.45 32.22
N PHE A 10 2.39 -0.23 32.12
CA PHE A 10 3.16 0.22 30.97
C PHE A 10 4.66 -0.14 31.07
N PRO A 11 5.30 -0.52 29.96
CA PRO A 11 6.75 -0.68 29.88
C PRO A 11 7.54 0.52 30.40
N ALA A 12 8.74 0.23 30.92
CA ALA A 12 9.68 1.26 31.32
C ALA A 12 9.99 2.19 30.13
N GLY A 13 9.79 3.50 30.31
CA GLY A 13 9.96 4.51 29.26
C GLY A 13 8.67 5.15 28.77
N ILE A 14 7.51 4.52 29.01
CA ILE A 14 6.20 5.11 28.71
C ILE A 14 5.77 5.96 29.90
N THR A 15 5.95 7.27 29.80
CA THR A 15 5.80 8.17 30.94
C THR A 15 4.77 9.27 30.72
N SER A 16 4.46 9.61 29.47
CA SER A 16 3.43 10.61 29.15
C SER A 16 2.09 9.96 28.80
N ALA A 17 0.99 10.72 28.96
CA ALA A 17 -0.34 10.27 28.56
C ALA A 17 -0.42 9.99 27.04
N LEU A 18 0.35 10.72 26.23
CA LEU A 18 0.42 10.52 24.78
C LEU A 18 1.13 9.20 24.44
N ASP A 19 2.24 8.88 25.11
CA ASP A 19 2.95 7.60 24.93
C ASP A 19 2.05 6.42 25.32
N GLN A 20 1.31 6.57 26.43
CA GLN A 20 0.35 5.56 26.89
C GLN A 20 -0.77 5.36 25.88
N TYR A 21 -1.30 6.44 25.30
CA TYR A 21 -2.32 6.39 24.27
C TYR A 21 -1.85 5.59 23.04
N TYR A 22 -0.68 5.93 22.48
CA TYR A 22 -0.16 5.23 21.31
C TYR A 22 0.19 3.78 21.60
N TYR A 23 0.74 3.49 22.79
CA TYR A 23 1.02 2.11 23.19
C TYR A 23 -0.24 1.25 23.28
N LEU A 24 -1.32 1.77 23.86
CA LEU A 24 -2.59 1.04 23.95
C LEU A 24 -3.20 0.81 22.56
N ARG A 25 -3.17 1.84 21.70
CA ARG A 25 -3.63 1.73 20.31
C ARG A 25 -2.82 0.69 19.54
N PHE A 26 -1.50 0.70 19.67
CA PHE A 26 -0.63 -0.29 19.05
C PHE A 26 -0.91 -1.70 19.55
N ARG A 27 -1.01 -1.89 20.87
CA ARG A 27 -1.32 -3.21 21.45
C ARG A 27 -2.68 -3.73 20.97
N ALA A 28 -3.68 -2.86 20.87
CA ALA A 28 -4.99 -3.22 20.34
C ALA A 28 -4.91 -3.60 18.85
N MET A 29 -4.18 -2.83 18.05
CA MET A 29 -3.96 -3.10 16.63
C MET A 29 -3.25 -4.44 16.41
N MET A 30 -2.18 -4.74 17.15
CA MET A 30 -1.48 -6.03 17.04
C MET A 30 -2.37 -7.20 17.44
N LYS A 31 -3.18 -7.02 18.49
CA LYS A 31 -4.15 -8.05 18.89
C LYS A 31 -5.21 -8.29 17.81
N LEU A 32 -5.71 -7.21 17.19
CA LEU A 32 -6.64 -7.32 16.08
C LEU A 32 -5.97 -7.98 14.86
N ASN A 33 -4.70 -7.73 14.60
CA ASN A 33 -3.99 -8.37 13.50
C ASN A 33 -3.98 -9.91 13.60
N ASP A 34 -4.01 -10.45 14.82
CA ASP A 34 -4.10 -11.89 15.07
C ASP A 34 -5.54 -12.43 15.08
N GLU A 35 -6.52 -11.60 15.46
CA GLU A 35 -7.93 -12.02 15.70
C GLU A 35 -8.90 -11.66 14.56
N ASP A 36 -8.68 -10.54 13.90
CA ASP A 36 -9.56 -9.88 12.92
C ASP A 36 -8.75 -8.87 12.08
N GLU A 37 -8.12 -9.39 11.02
CA GLU A 37 -7.17 -8.66 10.18
C GLU A 37 -7.81 -7.43 9.49
N GLU A 38 -9.05 -7.53 9.03
CA GLU A 38 -9.78 -6.40 8.41
C GLU A 38 -9.89 -5.21 9.37
N LYS A 39 -10.21 -5.47 10.65
CA LYS A 39 -10.22 -4.41 11.67
C LYS A 39 -8.84 -3.88 11.98
N ALA A 40 -7.80 -4.70 11.88
CA ALA A 40 -6.43 -4.24 12.04
C ALA A 40 -6.06 -3.23 10.94
N PHE A 41 -6.47 -3.48 9.69
CA PHE A 41 -6.29 -2.54 8.59
C PHE A 41 -7.00 -1.22 8.87
N ASP A 42 -8.27 -1.25 9.31
CA ASP A 42 -9.01 -0.03 9.62
C ASP A 42 -8.34 0.81 10.70
N VAL A 43 -7.85 0.18 11.77
CA VAL A 43 -7.12 0.85 12.85
C VAL A 43 -5.78 1.39 12.36
N ALA A 44 -5.05 0.65 11.53
CA ALA A 44 -3.79 1.11 10.93
C ALA A 44 -4.02 2.34 10.04
N ARG A 45 -5.08 2.38 9.23
CA ARG A 45 -5.43 3.56 8.41
C ARG A 45 -5.84 4.75 9.27
N GLU A 46 -6.55 4.54 10.39
CA GLU A 46 -6.90 5.60 11.33
C GLU A 46 -5.65 6.22 11.95
N LEU A 47 -4.75 5.38 12.48
CA LEU A 47 -3.53 5.83 13.15
C LEU A 47 -2.56 6.51 12.19
N HIS A 48 -2.41 5.99 10.97
CA HIS A 48 -1.48 6.54 9.97
C HIS A 48 -1.80 8.00 9.58
N ARG A 49 -3.05 8.45 9.78
CA ARG A 49 -3.46 9.84 9.53
C ARG A 49 -3.03 10.81 10.63
N ASP A 50 -2.57 10.31 11.78
CA ASP A 50 -2.13 11.12 12.89
C ASP A 50 -0.69 11.63 12.66
N PRO A 51 -0.48 12.96 12.51
CA PRO A 51 0.85 13.52 12.26
C PRO A 51 1.79 13.43 13.47
N GLU A 52 1.26 13.17 14.67
CA GLU A 52 2.05 13.02 15.90
C GLU A 52 2.43 11.56 16.19
N LEU A 53 2.02 10.62 15.31
CA LEU A 53 2.30 9.20 15.49
C LEU A 53 3.82 8.94 15.51
N PRO A 54 4.36 8.27 16.55
CA PRO A 54 5.79 7.97 16.59
C PRO A 54 6.23 7.04 15.45
N LEU A 55 7.47 7.21 14.97
CA LEU A 55 8.01 6.54 13.78
C LEU A 55 7.85 5.01 13.77
N LEU A 56 8.09 4.34 14.90
CA LEU A 56 7.92 2.88 14.98
C LEU A 56 6.47 2.45 14.77
N TYR A 57 5.51 3.26 15.23
CA TYR A 57 4.10 2.98 15.01
C TYR A 57 3.68 3.31 13.58
N ILE A 58 4.26 4.35 12.96
CA ILE A 58 4.08 4.62 11.52
C ILE A 58 4.55 3.43 10.69
N ALA A 59 5.77 2.95 10.94
CA ALA A 59 6.31 1.76 10.27
C ALA A 59 5.38 0.56 10.43
N ARG A 60 4.89 0.31 11.65
CA ARG A 60 3.98 -0.80 11.92
C ARG A 60 2.63 -0.67 11.22
N CYS A 61 2.07 0.53 11.12
CA CYS A 61 0.86 0.75 10.32
C CYS A 61 1.11 0.39 8.86
N HIS A 62 2.24 0.81 8.29
CA HIS A 62 2.62 0.44 6.93
C HIS A 62 2.84 -1.07 6.74
N MET A 63 3.45 -1.75 7.70
CA MET A 63 3.61 -3.21 7.66
C MET A 63 2.25 -3.92 7.62
N ILE A 64 1.31 -3.51 8.48
CA ILE A 64 -0.04 -4.09 8.51
C ILE A 64 -0.78 -3.80 7.20
N LEU A 65 -0.77 -2.56 6.71
CA LEU A 65 -1.44 -2.18 5.47
C LEU A 65 -0.80 -2.83 4.23
N SER A 66 0.46 -3.27 4.31
CA SER A 66 1.09 -4.01 3.22
C SER A 66 0.53 -5.42 3.02
N CYS A 67 -0.16 -5.96 4.03
CA CYS A 67 -0.88 -7.23 3.96
C CYS A 67 -2.29 -7.07 3.37
N ASP A 68 -2.82 -5.85 3.28
CA ASP A 68 -4.13 -5.59 2.68
C ASP A 68 -4.04 -5.64 1.16
N GLU A 69 -4.12 -6.84 0.63
CA GLU A 69 -4.07 -7.13 -0.79
C GLU A 69 -5.16 -6.46 -1.65
N ALA A 70 -6.26 -6.01 -1.02
CA ALA A 70 -7.31 -5.25 -1.69
C ALA A 70 -6.96 -3.76 -1.80
N ASP A 71 -6.01 -3.26 -1.01
CA ASP A 71 -5.49 -1.92 -1.12
C ASP A 71 -4.60 -1.78 -2.37
N ALA A 72 -4.92 -0.81 -3.24
CA ALA A 72 -4.12 -0.54 -4.43
C ALA A 72 -2.68 -0.12 -4.13
N PHE A 73 -2.39 0.31 -2.89
CA PHE A 73 -1.10 0.81 -2.44
C PHE A 73 -0.37 -0.17 -1.51
N PHE A 74 -0.81 -1.42 -1.37
CA PHE A 74 -0.20 -2.41 -0.46
C PHE A 74 1.33 -2.53 -0.65
N LEU A 75 1.82 -2.59 -1.90
CA LEU A 75 3.25 -2.63 -2.22
C LEU A 75 3.98 -1.35 -1.79
N GLN A 76 3.35 -0.19 -1.98
CA GLN A 76 3.93 1.08 -1.54
C GLN A 76 4.02 1.14 -0.01
N HIS A 77 3.02 0.61 0.70
CA HIS A 77 3.09 0.48 2.16
C HIS A 77 4.25 -0.40 2.61
N ALA A 78 4.51 -1.52 1.93
CA ALA A 78 5.66 -2.37 2.24
C ALA A 78 7.00 -1.62 2.06
N GLN A 79 7.11 -0.81 1.00
CA GLN A 79 8.29 0.01 0.74
C GLN A 79 8.48 1.10 1.81
N GLU A 80 7.40 1.78 2.19
CA GLU A 80 7.44 2.82 3.21
C GLU A 80 7.76 2.25 4.59
N ALA A 81 7.28 1.05 4.94
CA ALA A 81 7.67 0.38 6.18
C ALA A 81 9.20 0.22 6.27
N VAL A 82 9.84 -0.28 5.21
CA VAL A 82 11.30 -0.43 5.15
C VAL A 82 12.00 0.93 5.23
N ARG A 83 11.52 1.94 4.49
CA ARG A 83 12.09 3.29 4.49
C ARG A 83 12.03 3.92 5.90
N VAL A 84 10.87 3.91 6.54
CA VAL A 84 10.68 4.50 7.88
C VAL A 84 11.58 3.81 8.90
N VAL A 85 11.66 2.48 8.90
CA VAL A 85 12.53 1.77 9.86
C VAL A 85 14.00 2.00 9.53
N ASN A 86 14.42 1.86 8.28
CA ASN A 86 15.84 1.90 7.94
C ASN A 86 16.41 3.33 7.88
N GLU A 87 15.62 4.33 7.52
CA GLU A 87 16.09 5.70 7.36
C GLU A 87 15.68 6.55 8.56
N ASP A 88 14.37 6.72 8.78
CA ASP A 88 13.86 7.67 9.77
C ASP A 88 14.19 7.21 11.20
N CYS A 89 14.02 5.91 11.50
CA CYS A 89 14.35 5.41 12.83
C CYS A 89 15.86 5.43 13.07
N ARG A 90 16.70 5.03 12.10
CA ARG A 90 18.17 5.11 12.22
C ARG A 90 18.67 6.52 12.46
N ALA A 91 17.96 7.55 11.98
CA ALA A 91 18.33 8.94 12.21
C ALA A 91 18.15 9.38 13.68
N VAL A 92 17.29 8.70 14.46
CA VAL A 92 16.92 9.12 15.82
C VAL A 92 17.29 8.12 16.92
N VAL A 93 17.51 6.85 16.58
CA VAL A 93 17.92 5.81 17.54
C VAL A 93 19.41 5.49 17.43
N LYS A 94 20.01 5.04 18.53
CA LYS A 94 21.39 4.52 18.52
C LYS A 94 21.40 3.14 17.89
N GLU A 95 22.53 2.75 17.30
CA GLU A 95 22.70 1.43 16.66
C GLU A 95 22.29 0.25 17.57
N ASN A 96 22.63 0.30 18.86
CA ASN A 96 22.29 -0.77 19.81
C ASN A 96 20.81 -0.83 20.18
N ASP A 97 20.07 0.26 19.98
CA ASP A 97 18.64 0.37 20.27
C ASP A 97 17.81 0.28 18.98
N PHE A 98 18.44 -0.03 17.84
CA PHE A 98 17.78 -0.15 16.55
C PHE A 98 16.81 -1.34 16.57
N PRO A 99 15.56 -1.18 16.10
CA PRO A 99 14.54 -2.23 16.08
C PRO A 99 14.80 -3.26 14.96
N GLN A 100 15.90 -4.02 15.08
CA GLN A 100 16.36 -4.95 14.05
C GLN A 100 15.27 -5.96 13.64
N ASP A 101 14.55 -6.52 14.61
CA ASP A 101 13.46 -7.47 14.34
C ASP A 101 12.36 -6.86 13.46
N GLN A 102 12.00 -5.60 13.69
CA GLN A 102 10.98 -4.91 12.89
C GLN A 102 11.50 -4.61 11.47
N TYR A 103 12.79 -4.30 11.35
CA TYR A 103 13.41 -4.07 10.06
C TYR A 103 13.43 -5.35 9.20
N GLU A 104 13.82 -6.48 9.78
CA GLU A 104 13.84 -7.77 9.11
C GLU A 104 12.44 -8.22 8.69
N GLU A 105 11.45 -8.00 9.55
CA GLU A 105 10.06 -8.27 9.23
C GLU A 105 9.54 -7.36 8.10
N ALA A 106 9.89 -6.08 8.09
CA ALA A 106 9.50 -5.16 7.00
C ALA A 106 10.12 -5.58 5.66
N LEU A 107 11.37 -6.05 5.66
CA LEU A 107 12.01 -6.60 4.45
C LEU A 107 11.29 -7.85 3.94
N ARG A 108 10.93 -8.76 4.84
CA ARG A 108 10.18 -9.97 4.49
C ARG A 108 8.84 -9.61 3.85
N LEU A 109 8.08 -8.72 4.48
CA LEU A 109 6.77 -8.26 3.97
C LEU A 109 6.91 -7.55 2.62
N LEU A 110 7.99 -6.78 2.40
CA LEU A 110 8.26 -6.17 1.10
C LEU A 110 8.50 -7.21 0.00
N ASP A 111 9.23 -8.28 0.31
CA ASP A 111 9.46 -9.35 -0.68
C ASP A 111 8.18 -10.15 -0.97
N GLU A 112 7.35 -10.39 0.05
CA GLU A 112 6.01 -10.98 -0.11
C GLU A 112 5.11 -10.09 -0.97
N ALA A 113 5.04 -8.79 -0.67
CA ALA A 113 4.23 -7.85 -1.44
C ALA A 113 4.68 -7.72 -2.91
N LYS A 114 6.00 -7.79 -3.17
CA LYS A 114 6.52 -7.82 -4.56
C LYS A 114 6.11 -9.10 -5.28
N ALA A 115 6.22 -10.26 -4.64
CA ALA A 115 5.83 -11.52 -5.23
C ALA A 115 4.34 -11.52 -5.59
N GLU A 116 3.50 -11.01 -4.69
CA GLU A 116 2.06 -10.88 -4.91
C GLU A 116 1.72 -9.91 -6.03
N ALA A 117 2.40 -8.76 -6.10
CA ALA A 117 2.21 -7.80 -7.19
C ALA A 117 2.54 -8.40 -8.57
N VAL A 118 3.58 -9.23 -8.65
CA VAL A 118 3.95 -9.95 -9.88
C VAL A 118 2.88 -10.96 -10.26
N GLU A 119 2.36 -11.71 -9.29
CA GLU A 119 1.33 -12.72 -9.55
C GLU A 119 0.01 -12.09 -9.99
N LYS A 120 -0.43 -11.00 -9.34
CA LYS A 120 -1.61 -10.23 -9.77
C LYS A 120 -1.47 -9.67 -11.19
N ALA A 121 -0.28 -9.21 -11.56
CA ALA A 121 -0.02 -8.76 -12.92
C ALA A 121 -0.14 -9.92 -13.93
N ARG A 122 0.43 -11.09 -13.61
CA ARG A 122 0.35 -12.29 -14.43
C ARG A 122 -1.10 -12.73 -14.66
N LEU A 123 -1.89 -12.80 -13.58
CA LEU A 123 -3.30 -13.21 -13.66
C LEU A 123 -4.14 -12.23 -14.49
N ARG A 124 -3.88 -10.92 -14.36
CA ARG A 124 -4.55 -9.90 -15.15
C ARG A 124 -4.22 -10.00 -16.64
N ASP A 125 -2.97 -10.29 -16.99
CA ASP A 125 -2.56 -10.49 -18.38
C ASP A 125 -3.23 -11.74 -18.99
N GLU A 126 -3.37 -12.82 -18.21
CA GLU A 126 -4.10 -14.03 -18.62
C GLU A 126 -5.59 -13.79 -18.83
N GLU A 127 -6.23 -13.03 -17.93
CA GLU A 127 -7.63 -12.62 -18.08
C GLU A 127 -7.84 -11.81 -19.37
N LEU A 128 -6.99 -10.81 -19.61
CA LEU A 128 -7.05 -9.99 -20.83
C LEU A 128 -6.83 -10.81 -22.11
N ALA A 129 -5.93 -11.80 -22.08
CA ALA A 129 -5.70 -12.70 -23.21
C ALA A 129 -6.94 -13.56 -23.51
N SER A 130 -7.62 -14.09 -22.49
CA SER A 130 -8.83 -14.90 -22.66
C SER A 130 -10.02 -14.09 -23.23
N ILE A 131 -10.21 -12.85 -22.78
CA ILE A 131 -11.24 -11.95 -23.33
C ILE A 131 -10.99 -11.66 -24.82
N ALA A 132 -9.73 -11.44 -25.21
CA ALA A 132 -9.36 -11.19 -26.60
C ALA A 132 -9.60 -12.40 -27.52
N GLU A 133 -9.45 -13.62 -27.00
CA GLU A 133 -9.76 -14.85 -27.75
C GLU A 133 -11.27 -15.04 -27.94
N ASP A 134 -12.09 -14.73 -26.93
CA ASP A 134 -13.56 -14.81 -27.02
C ASP A 134 -14.14 -13.77 -27.99
N GLU A 135 -13.63 -12.54 -27.99
CA GLU A 135 -14.07 -11.49 -28.94
C GLU A 135 -13.67 -11.81 -30.40
N ALA A 136 -12.54 -12.50 -30.60
CA ALA A 136 -12.11 -12.94 -31.93
C ALA A 136 -13.00 -14.06 -32.52
N VAL A 137 -13.73 -14.80 -31.68
CA VAL A 137 -14.66 -15.86 -32.11
C VAL A 137 -16.03 -15.29 -32.50
N ASP A 138 -16.48 -14.18 -31.91
CA ASP A 138 -17.79 -13.56 -32.21
C ASP A 138 -17.74 -12.57 -33.40
N GLY A 139 -16.54 -12.16 -33.83
CA GLY A 139 -16.33 -11.24 -34.97
C GLY A 139 -16.48 -11.86 -36.37
N LYS A 140 -16.87 -13.14 -36.51
CA LYS A 140 -16.97 -13.84 -37.79
C LYS A 140 -18.43 -13.99 -38.26
N GLY A 141 -19.20 -12.92 -38.20
CA GLY A 141 -20.59 -12.88 -38.65
C GLY A 141 -20.99 -11.55 -39.28
N SER A 142 -21.13 -11.57 -40.61
CA SER A 142 -21.94 -10.63 -41.43
C SER A 142 -21.42 -9.19 -41.61
N GLY A 143 -20.88 -8.92 -42.81
CA GLY A 143 -20.66 -7.55 -43.28
C GLY A 143 -20.03 -7.46 -44.67
N GLU A 144 -20.55 -8.19 -45.66
CA GLU A 144 -20.28 -7.85 -47.07
C GLU A 144 -21.06 -6.56 -47.38
N VAL A 145 -20.39 -5.42 -47.25
CA VAL A 145 -20.93 -4.13 -47.68
C VAL A 145 -20.24 -3.75 -48.99
N ASP A 146 -21.06 -3.81 -50.03
CA ASP A 146 -20.77 -3.54 -51.43
C ASP A 146 -20.14 -2.15 -51.61
N VAL A 147 -18.96 -2.11 -52.22
CA VAL A 147 -18.21 -0.87 -52.51
C VAL A 147 -18.61 -0.39 -53.91
N ALA A 148 -19.67 0.40 -53.99
CA ALA A 148 -20.03 1.17 -55.19
C ALA A 148 -19.95 2.67 -54.85
N GLY A 149 -18.90 3.31 -55.36
CA GLY A 149 -18.48 4.64 -54.94
C GLY A 149 -19.27 5.82 -55.51
N VAL A 150 -18.87 7.01 -55.04
CA VAL A 150 -19.00 8.26 -55.79
C VAL A 150 -17.75 9.10 -55.52
N VAL A 151 -17.10 9.48 -56.60
CA VAL A 151 -15.98 10.40 -56.68
C VAL A 151 -16.55 11.80 -56.96
N ALA A 152 -16.19 12.79 -56.15
CA ALA A 152 -16.12 14.21 -56.48
C ALA A 152 -15.45 14.88 -55.27
N GLY A 153 -14.20 15.35 -55.34
CA GLY A 153 -13.85 16.63 -55.97
C GLY A 153 -14.22 17.76 -55.00
N VAL A 154 -13.39 18.73 -54.60
CA VAL A 154 -12.19 19.37 -55.14
C VAL A 154 -11.66 20.26 -53.99
N ALA A 155 -10.33 20.45 -53.94
CA ALA A 155 -9.53 21.55 -53.38
C ALA A 155 -9.98 22.26 -52.08
N ASP A 156 -9.04 22.54 -51.17
CA ASP A 156 -8.31 23.82 -51.24
C ASP A 156 -7.28 23.95 -50.11
N GLU A 157 -6.29 24.78 -50.39
CA GLU A 157 -5.12 25.20 -49.63
C GLU A 157 -5.42 25.46 -48.13
N GLY A 158 -4.58 25.03 -47.19
CA GLY A 158 -3.28 25.65 -46.95
C GLY A 158 -3.35 26.50 -45.67
N SER A 159 -2.55 26.16 -44.66
CA SER A 159 -1.71 27.12 -43.93
C SER A 159 -1.00 26.45 -42.75
N ARG A 160 0.32 26.36 -42.91
CA ARG A 160 1.31 26.44 -41.83
C ARG A 160 0.98 27.63 -40.92
N SER A 161 1.15 27.45 -39.62
CA SER A 161 1.90 28.42 -38.80
C SER A 161 2.48 27.73 -37.57
N LYS A 162 3.78 27.97 -37.40
CA LYS A 162 4.62 27.62 -36.25
C LYS A 162 4.48 28.68 -35.15
N GLU A 163 4.88 28.29 -33.93
CA GLU A 163 5.60 29.08 -32.91
C GLU A 163 5.02 30.43 -32.48
N VAL A 164 4.72 30.58 -31.18
CA VAL A 164 5.59 31.28 -30.20
C VAL A 164 5.47 30.58 -28.84
#